data_AF-A0A7S0XXQ8-F1
#
_entry.id   AF-A0A7S0XXQ8-F1
#
_cell.length_a   1.000
_cell.length_b   1.000
_cell.length_c   1.000
_cell.angle_alpha   90.00
_cell.angle_beta   90.00
_cell.angle_gamma   90.00
#
_symmetry.space_group_name_H-M   'P 1'
#
loop_
_entity.id
_entity.type
_entity.pdbx_description
1 polymer ?
#
loop_
_entity_poly.entity_id
_entity_poly.type
_entity_poly.pdbx_seq_one_letter_code
_entity_poly.pdbx_strand_id
1 'polypeptide(L)'
;MQHLAANLKRHIEANKLIVKSHMFWTAPRLFWEMPRKLADEVASSTLVLVKGDANYRRLVGDRAWPVTVPLSDIVQPWFPAPMLALRTLKAEIAVGLTHDQAERAKARDEDWMVNGQFAQIQFVPRR
;
A
#
# COMPACT_ATOMS: atom_id res chain seq x y z
N MET A 1 27.03 -3.12 -8.69
CA MET A 1 26.64 -3.12 -7.25
C MET A 1 27.36 -2.05 -6.42
N GLN A 2 28.70 -1.94 -6.47
CA GLN A 2 29.46 -0.97 -5.65
C GLN A 2 29.03 0.50 -5.88
N HIS A 3 28.77 0.90 -7.12
CA HIS A 3 28.29 2.25 -7.45
C HIS A 3 26.93 2.58 -6.80
N LEU A 4 25.97 1.64 -6.83
CA LEU A 4 24.66 1.82 -6.20
C LEU A 4 24.80 1.98 -4.68
N ALA A 5 25.63 1.15 -4.04
CA ALA A 5 25.88 1.24 -2.60
C ALA A 5 26.47 2.61 -2.21
N ALA A 6 27.46 3.10 -2.98
CA ALA A 6 28.06 4.41 -2.76
C ALA A 6 27.04 5.55 -2.91
N ASN A 7 26.12 5.46 -3.88
CA ASN A 7 25.09 6.46 -4.08
C ASN A 7 24.07 6.46 -2.92
N LEU A 8 23.58 5.29 -2.49
CA LEU A 8 22.67 5.17 -1.35
C LEU A 8 23.29 5.76 -0.08
N LYS A 9 24.55 5.44 0.20
CA LYS A 9 25.28 5.98 1.34
C LYS A 9 25.36 7.51 1.29
N ARG A 10 25.72 8.07 0.13
CA ARG A 10 25.77 9.53 -0.08
C ARG A 10 24.41 10.21 0.12
N HIS A 11 23.32 9.58 -0.32
CA HIS A 11 21.98 10.12 -0.11
C HIS A 11 21.55 10.08 1.36
N ILE A 12 21.98 9.06 2.11
CA ILE A 12 21.75 8.98 3.56
C ILE A 12 22.54 10.08 4.28
N GLU A 13 23.85 10.20 4.01
CA GLU A 13 24.73 11.21 4.61
C GLU A 13 24.26 12.65 4.30
N ALA A 14 23.71 12.87 3.11
CA ALA A 14 23.16 14.17 2.70
C ALA A 14 21.70 14.40 3.13
N ASN A 15 21.11 13.53 3.96
CA ASN A 15 19.70 13.58 4.38
C ASN A 15 18.67 13.62 3.24
N LYS A 16 19.04 13.12 2.05
CA LYS A 16 18.14 12.96 0.90
C LYS A 16 17.38 11.63 0.94
N LEU A 17 17.90 10.65 1.69
CA LEU A 17 17.26 9.38 2.00
C LEU A 17 17.31 9.18 3.51
N ILE A 18 16.16 9.21 4.16
CA ILE A 18 16.07 9.08 5.62
C ILE A 18 15.39 7.75 5.95
N VAL A 19 16.08 6.89 6.71
CA VAL A 19 15.50 5.64 7.21
C VAL A 19 14.86 5.92 8.57
N LYS A 20 13.54 5.70 8.66
CA LYS A 20 12.78 5.83 9.90
C LYS A 20 12.26 4.46 10.33
N SER A 21 12.15 4.26 11.64
CA SER A 21 11.52 3.08 12.23
C SER A 21 10.48 3.51 13.26
N HIS A 22 9.48 2.66 13.49
CA HIS A 22 8.43 2.88 14.48
C HIS A 22 7.74 1.54 14.79
N MET A 23 7.45 1.24 16.05
CA MET A 23 6.84 -0.05 16.47
C MET A 23 5.50 -0.35 15.78
N PHE A 24 4.76 0.69 15.40
CA PHE A 24 3.53 0.56 14.62
C PHE A 24 3.71 -0.29 13.34
N TRP A 25 4.85 -0.18 12.65
CA TRP A 25 5.06 -0.87 11.39
C TRP A 25 5.14 -2.38 11.54
N THR A 26 5.51 -2.87 12.72
CA THR A 26 5.61 -4.30 13.05
C THR A 26 4.51 -4.79 14.00
N ALA A 27 3.61 -3.90 14.43
CA ALA A 27 2.45 -4.26 15.26
C ALA A 27 1.28 -4.80 14.41
N PRO A 28 0.40 -5.64 14.98
CA PRO A 28 -0.78 -6.19 14.30
C PRO A 28 -1.93 -5.15 14.21
N ARG A 29 -1.61 -3.91 13.86
CA ARG A 29 -2.57 -2.78 13.78
C ARG A 29 -2.87 -2.42 12.33
N LEU A 30 -4.13 -2.09 12.05
CA LEU A 30 -4.55 -1.53 10.78
C LEU A 30 -4.03 -0.10 10.61
N PHE A 31 -3.97 0.38 9.37
CA PHE A 31 -3.43 1.70 9.07
C PHE A 31 -4.27 2.86 9.63
N TRP A 32 -5.58 2.70 9.80
CA TRP A 32 -6.43 3.72 10.45
C TRP A 32 -6.24 3.80 11.98
N GLU A 33 -5.49 2.86 12.58
CA GLU A 33 -5.08 2.92 13.98
C GLU A 33 -3.71 3.62 14.16
N MET A 34 -3.19 4.27 13.12
CA MET A 34 -1.90 4.94 13.17
C MET A 34 -1.90 6.01 14.29
N PRO A 35 -0.92 5.97 15.23
CA PRO A 35 -0.84 6.96 16.29
C PRO A 35 -0.71 8.37 15.71
N ARG A 36 -1.38 9.35 16.34
CA ARG A 36 -1.45 10.73 15.87
C ARG A 36 -0.09 11.33 15.46
N LYS A 37 0.93 11.17 16.30
CA LYS A 37 2.29 11.68 16.03
C LYS A 37 2.88 11.11 14.73
N LEU A 38 2.69 9.81 14.49
CA LEU A 38 3.16 9.16 13.27
C LEU A 38 2.31 9.60 12.05
N ALA A 39 1.01 9.75 12.23
CA ALA A 39 0.12 10.26 11.18
C ALA A 39 0.51 11.69 10.76
N ASP A 40 0.86 12.56 11.71
CA ASP A 40 1.32 13.92 11.44
C ASP A 40 2.66 13.92 10.65
N GLU A 41 3.57 12.97 10.95
CA GLU A 41 4.79 12.78 10.15
C GLU A 41 4.51 12.28 8.73
N VAL A 42 3.53 11.39 8.56
CA VAL A 42 3.14 10.91 7.23
C VAL A 42 2.42 12.02 6.44
N ALA A 43 1.64 12.86 7.12
CA ALA A 43 0.87 13.97 6.53
C ALA A 43 1.74 15.02 5.83
N SER A 44 3.02 15.14 6.21
CA SER A 44 3.96 16.07 5.57
C SER A 44 4.51 15.54 4.23
N SER A 45 4.16 14.32 3.84
CA SER A 45 4.66 13.70 2.60
C SER A 45 3.87 14.19 1.38
N THR A 46 4.57 14.51 0.29
CA THR A 46 3.92 14.80 -1.01
C THR A 46 3.22 13.58 -1.60
N LEU A 47 3.80 12.39 -1.40
CA LEU A 47 3.25 11.10 -1.83
C LEU A 47 3.77 9.99 -0.92
N VAL A 48 2.89 9.07 -0.53
CA VAL A 48 3.24 7.86 0.22
C VAL A 48 3.12 6.63 -0.66
N LEU A 49 4.23 5.90 -0.84
CA LEU A 49 4.24 4.63 -1.58
C LEU A 49 4.04 3.45 -0.61
N VAL A 50 2.89 2.80 -0.69
CA VAL A 50 2.56 1.62 0.13
C VAL A 50 2.91 0.36 -0.65
N LYS A 51 3.94 -0.37 -0.21
CA LYS A 51 4.50 -1.51 -0.95
C LYS A 51 4.00 -2.84 -0.40
N GLY A 52 3.57 -3.72 -1.30
CA GLY A 52 3.37 -5.14 -1.05
C GLY A 52 2.04 -5.50 -0.40
N ASP A 53 1.75 -6.80 -0.40
CA ASP A 53 0.48 -7.38 0.00
C ASP A 53 0.16 -7.16 1.49
N ALA A 54 1.14 -7.36 2.38
CA ALA A 54 0.95 -7.19 3.83
C ALA A 54 0.52 -5.75 4.20
N ASN A 55 1.13 -4.73 3.59
CA ASN A 55 0.73 -3.35 3.82
C ASN A 55 -0.63 -3.04 3.22
N TYR A 56 -0.96 -3.63 2.06
CA TYR A 56 -2.27 -3.46 1.46
C TYR A 56 -3.38 -4.06 2.31
N ARG A 57 -3.18 -5.26 2.87
CA ARG A 57 -4.12 -5.88 3.80
C ARG A 57 -4.36 -4.98 5.01
N ARG A 58 -3.32 -4.37 5.57
CA ARG A 58 -3.45 -3.38 6.66
C ARG A 58 -4.13 -2.08 6.23
N LEU A 59 -3.99 -1.68 4.97
CA LEU A 59 -4.62 -0.49 4.37
C LEU A 59 -6.13 -0.67 4.26
N VAL A 60 -6.59 -1.84 3.82
CA VAL A 60 -8.04 -2.14 3.65
C VAL A 60 -8.65 -2.89 4.84
N GLY A 61 -7.84 -3.18 5.85
CA GLY A 61 -8.26 -3.81 7.10
C GLY A 61 -8.44 -5.32 7.08
N ASP A 62 -7.92 -5.98 6.05
CA ASP A 62 -7.99 -7.43 5.89
C ASP A 62 -9.42 -7.99 5.92
N ARG A 63 -10.37 -7.27 5.30
CA ARG A 63 -11.80 -7.61 5.28
C ARG A 63 -12.25 -8.13 3.91
N ALA A 64 -13.34 -8.90 3.91
CA ALA A 64 -14.03 -9.39 2.72
C ALA A 64 -14.86 -8.27 2.05
N TRP A 65 -14.18 -7.32 1.40
CA TRP A 65 -14.82 -6.28 0.61
C TRP A 65 -15.33 -6.84 -0.73
N PRO A 66 -16.46 -6.34 -1.27
CA PRO A 66 -16.76 -6.52 -2.68
C PRO A 66 -15.61 -5.97 -3.54
N VAL A 67 -15.19 -6.72 -4.56
CA VAL A 67 -14.05 -6.35 -5.42
C VAL A 67 -14.23 -5.01 -6.14
N THR A 68 -15.48 -4.56 -6.25
CA THR A 68 -15.89 -3.31 -6.89
C THR A 68 -15.84 -2.09 -5.98
N VAL A 69 -15.66 -2.25 -4.67
CA VAL A 69 -15.55 -1.11 -3.75
C VAL A 69 -14.34 -0.26 -4.15
N PRO A 70 -14.49 1.05 -4.41
CA PRO A 70 -13.34 1.90 -4.70
C PRO A 70 -12.37 1.95 -3.52
N LEU A 71 -11.06 1.88 -3.78
CA LEU A 71 -10.05 2.00 -2.71
C LEU A 71 -10.15 3.35 -1.98
N SER A 72 -10.52 4.42 -2.70
CA SER A 72 -10.75 5.75 -2.15
C SER A 72 -11.78 5.75 -1.02
N ASP A 73 -12.88 5.00 -1.18
CA ASP A 73 -13.97 4.99 -0.20
C ASP A 73 -13.51 4.39 1.13
N ILE A 74 -12.53 3.48 1.08
CA ILE A 74 -11.94 2.85 2.26
C ILE A 74 -10.86 3.75 2.88
N VAL A 75 -9.98 4.33 2.06
CA VAL A 75 -8.71 4.94 2.52
C VAL A 75 -8.80 6.45 2.72
N GLN A 76 -9.49 7.16 1.83
CA GLN A 76 -9.56 8.62 1.84
C GLN A 76 -10.15 9.24 3.13
N PRO A 77 -11.05 8.59 3.89
CA PRO A 77 -11.58 9.15 5.12
C PRO A 77 -10.53 9.39 6.23
N TRP A 78 -9.38 8.71 6.20
CA TRP A 78 -8.43 8.73 7.33
C TRP A 78 -6.94 8.77 6.94
N PHE A 79 -6.56 8.44 5.69
CA PHE A 79 -5.15 8.44 5.30
C PHE A 79 -4.62 9.89 5.16
N PRO A 80 -3.48 10.25 5.76
CA PRO A 80 -3.14 11.66 5.99
C PRO A 80 -2.48 12.38 4.80
N ALA A 81 -2.18 11.69 3.70
CA ALA A 81 -1.45 12.21 2.54
C ALA A 81 -1.91 11.52 1.23
N PRO A 82 -1.61 12.06 0.03
CA PRO A 82 -1.79 11.31 -1.21
C PRO A 82 -0.99 10.01 -1.16
N MET A 83 -1.56 8.92 -1.66
CA MET A 83 -0.91 7.61 -1.57
C MET A 83 -1.04 6.78 -2.84
N LEU A 84 -0.04 5.93 -3.07
CA LEU A 84 -0.02 4.96 -4.15
C LEU A 84 0.25 3.56 -3.58
N ALA A 85 -0.72 2.67 -3.71
CA ALA A 85 -0.56 1.25 -3.38
C ALA A 85 0.10 0.52 -4.54
N LEU A 86 1.20 -0.19 -4.29
CA LEU A 86 1.94 -1.00 -5.25
C LEU A 86 2.02 -2.43 -4.72
N ARG A 87 1.20 -3.33 -5.28
CA ARG A 87 0.99 -4.67 -4.74
C ARG A 87 0.96 -5.73 -5.83
N THR A 88 1.57 -6.88 -5.56
CA THR A 88 1.19 -8.17 -6.17
C THR A 88 0.18 -8.88 -5.27
N LEU A 89 -0.80 -9.55 -5.86
CA LEU A 89 -1.90 -10.18 -5.12
C LEU A 89 -1.43 -11.50 -4.50
N LYS A 90 -1.42 -11.57 -3.16
CA LYS A 90 -1.00 -12.75 -2.38
C LYS A 90 -1.98 -13.08 -1.23
N ALA A 91 -3.22 -12.62 -1.36
CA ALA A 91 -4.30 -12.79 -0.39
C ALA A 91 -5.65 -12.56 -1.09
N GLU A 92 -6.69 -13.22 -0.59
CA GLU A 92 -8.08 -13.24 -1.13
C GLU A 92 -8.83 -11.91 -0.94
N ILE A 93 -8.16 -10.80 -1.22
CA ILE A 93 -8.67 -9.44 -1.08
C ILE A 93 -8.23 -8.66 -2.30
N ALA A 94 -9.19 -8.07 -2.99
CA ALA A 94 -8.98 -7.08 -4.04
C ALA A 94 -10.12 -6.07 -3.96
N VAL A 95 -9.84 -4.79 -4.21
CA VAL A 95 -10.86 -3.74 -4.30
C VAL A 95 -10.55 -2.85 -5.51
N GLY A 96 -11.51 -2.03 -5.93
CA GLY A 96 -11.36 -1.07 -7.02
C GLY A 96 -11.26 -1.70 -8.42
N LEU A 97 -11.77 -2.92 -8.59
CA LEU A 97 -11.89 -3.59 -9.89
C LEU A 97 -13.31 -3.49 -10.45
N THR A 98 -13.48 -3.57 -11.76
CA THR A 98 -14.80 -3.86 -12.33
C THR A 98 -15.11 -5.36 -12.22
N HIS A 99 -16.39 -5.74 -12.31
CA HIS A 99 -16.78 -7.16 -12.39
C HIS A 99 -16.06 -7.87 -13.54
N ASP A 100 -16.04 -7.27 -14.73
CA ASP A 100 -15.35 -7.84 -15.89
C ASP A 100 -13.84 -8.04 -15.67
N GLN A 101 -13.17 -7.13 -14.94
CA GLN A 101 -11.75 -7.29 -14.62
C GLN A 101 -11.53 -8.49 -13.69
N ALA A 102 -12.38 -8.64 -12.67
CA ALA A 102 -12.29 -9.76 -11.73
C ALA A 102 -12.60 -11.10 -12.42
N GLU A 103 -13.65 -11.16 -13.25
CA GLU A 103 -14.00 -12.38 -14.00
C GLU A 103 -12.92 -12.76 -15.01
N ARG A 104 -12.34 -11.79 -15.73
CA ARG A 104 -11.20 -12.08 -16.63
C ARG A 104 -9.96 -12.59 -15.89
N ALA A 105 -9.69 -12.06 -14.69
CA ALA A 105 -8.57 -12.55 -13.88
C ALA A 105 -8.82 -13.99 -13.42
N LYS A 106 -10.03 -14.25 -12.91
CA LYS A 106 -10.47 -15.59 -12.47
C LYS A 106 -10.49 -16.62 -13.59
N ALA A 107 -10.97 -16.25 -14.78
CA ALA A 107 -10.98 -17.13 -15.94
C ALA A 107 -9.58 -17.45 -16.46
N ARG A 108 -8.60 -16.57 -16.22
CA ARG A 108 -7.20 -16.80 -16.56
C ARG A 108 -6.51 -17.71 -15.56
N ASP A 109 -6.85 -17.60 -14.28
CA ASP A 109 -6.27 -18.36 -13.19
C ASP A 109 -7.22 -18.36 -11.98
N GLU A 110 -7.61 -19.54 -11.48
CA GLU A 110 -8.50 -19.63 -10.31
C GLU A 110 -7.85 -19.06 -9.04
N ASP A 111 -6.52 -19.11 -8.93
CA ASP A 111 -5.71 -18.65 -7.80
C ASP A 111 -5.18 -17.20 -7.98
N TRP A 112 -5.76 -16.43 -8.91
CA TRP A 112 -5.27 -15.11 -9.31
C TRP A 112 -5.06 -14.10 -8.16
N MET A 113 -5.77 -14.27 -7.04
CA MET A 113 -5.65 -13.40 -5.86
C MET A 113 -4.49 -13.78 -4.93
N VAL A 114 -3.95 -15.00 -5.01
CA VAL A 114 -3.04 -15.55 -3.99
C VAL A 114 -1.68 -15.95 -4.54
N ASN A 115 -1.56 -16.16 -5.85
CA ASN A 115 -0.36 -16.71 -6.47
C ASN A 115 0.76 -15.70 -6.78
N GLY A 116 0.53 -14.40 -6.56
CA GLY A 116 1.51 -13.34 -6.78
C GLY A 116 1.76 -12.96 -8.25
N GLN A 117 1.02 -13.52 -9.21
CA GLN A 117 1.18 -13.26 -10.65
C GLN A 117 0.40 -12.04 -11.14
N PHE A 118 -0.59 -11.59 -10.37
CA PHE A 118 -1.38 -10.40 -10.65
C PHE A 118 -0.91 -9.24 -9.78
N ALA A 119 -1.09 -8.01 -10.28
CA ALA A 119 -0.70 -6.80 -9.57
C ALA A 119 -1.71 -5.66 -9.75
N GLN A 120 -1.73 -4.77 -8.77
CA GLN A 120 -2.50 -3.52 -8.80
C GLN A 120 -1.60 -2.34 -8.45
N ILE A 121 -1.85 -1.23 -9.14
CA ILE A 121 -1.31 0.09 -8.85
C ILE A 121 -2.49 1.02 -8.66
N GLN A 122 -2.71 1.50 -7.43
CA GLN A 122 -3.91 2.27 -7.09
C GLN A 122 -3.51 3.56 -6.38
N PHE A 123 -3.89 4.69 -6.98
CA PHE A 123 -3.66 6.03 -6.44
C PHE A 123 -4.90 6.53 -5.70
N VAL A 124 -4.71 7.12 -4.53
CA VAL A 124 -5.75 7.81 -3.78
C VAL A 124 -5.26 9.23 -3.47
N PRO A 125 -5.94 10.28 -3.96
CA PRO A 125 -5.55 11.65 -3.66
C PRO A 125 -5.85 11.99 -2.19
N ARG A 126 -5.19 13.03 -1.68
CA ARG A 126 -5.60 13.64 -0.41
C ARG A 126 -6.94 14.33 -0.61
N ARG A 127 -7.80 14.25 0.40
CA ARG A 127 -9.06 15.01 0.44
C ARG A 127 -8.81 16.51 0.41
#